data_AF-A0A2D7SQ03-F1
#
_entry.id   AF-A0A2D7SQ03-F1
#
_cell.length_a   1.000
_cell.length_b   1.000
_cell.length_c   1.000
_cell.angle_alpha   90.00
_cell.angle_beta   90.00
_cell.angle_gamma   90.00
#
_symmetry.space_group_name_H-M   'P 1'
#
loop_
_entity.id
_entity.type
_entity.pdbx_description
1 polymer ?
#
loop_
_entity_poly.entity_id
_entity_poly.type
_entity_poly.pdbx_seq_one_letter_code
_entity_poly.pdbx_strand_id
1 'polypeptide(L)'
;MIFQAFIGATVVYSVLKPFKITIHMLIALFITSLITLNISFFKTLKIENKKTIKKFKLIVILSLIISTTQIIFGTQVRQFIDELSKSIFQNNRELWLNLVGLRFEVHRSFAILVLIVNLILVYLNYKMKLNLFKVNILFVFILIEIFTGIVMSYFGIPKLFQPLHLIFASILFTIQSSILFDFINISKSY
;
A
#
# COMPACT_ATOMS: atom_id res chain seq x y z
N MET A 1 -14.67 0.63 -14.70
CA MET A 1 -13.63 -0.25 -15.27
C MET A 1 -13.16 0.20 -16.66
N ILE A 2 -14.04 0.60 -17.58
CA ILE A 2 -13.67 1.08 -18.94
C ILE A 2 -12.63 2.21 -18.92
N PHE A 3 -12.83 3.25 -18.08
CA PHE A 3 -11.87 4.35 -17.92
C PHE A 3 -10.47 3.86 -17.50
N GLN A 4 -10.40 2.93 -16.56
CA GLN A 4 -9.12 2.39 -16.08
C GLN A 4 -8.43 1.53 -17.15
N ALA A 5 -9.21 0.76 -17.92
CA ALA A 5 -8.71 0.00 -19.05
C ALA A 5 -8.13 0.93 -20.14
N PHE A 6 -8.78 2.06 -20.42
CA PHE A 6 -8.26 3.09 -21.33
C PHE A 6 -6.91 3.65 -20.86
N ILE A 7 -6.79 4.06 -19.59
CA ILE A 7 -5.50 4.52 -19.05
C ILE A 7 -4.46 3.40 -19.14
N GLY A 8 -4.82 2.15 -18.84
CA GLY A 8 -3.95 1.00 -19.01
C GLY A 8 -3.41 0.86 -20.43
N ALA A 9 -4.27 1.04 -21.45
CA ALA A 9 -3.84 1.06 -22.85
C ALA A 9 -2.85 2.21 -23.11
N THR A 10 -3.09 3.42 -22.57
CA THR A 10 -2.16 4.56 -22.74
C THR A 10 -0.79 4.31 -22.11
N VAL A 11 -0.71 3.50 -21.05
CA VAL A 11 0.55 3.08 -20.42
C VAL A 11 1.34 2.21 -21.40
N VAL A 12 0.68 1.23 -22.04
CA VAL A 12 1.30 0.34 -23.05
C VAL A 12 1.77 1.16 -24.26
N TYR A 13 0.90 2.00 -24.83
CA TYR A 13 1.24 2.85 -25.98
C TYR A 13 2.36 3.86 -25.69
N SER A 14 2.59 4.19 -24.42
CA SER A 14 3.70 5.07 -24.02
C SER A 14 5.03 4.36 -23.83
N VAL A 15 5.14 3.08 -24.18
CA VAL A 15 6.33 2.24 -23.93
C VAL A 15 6.69 2.25 -22.43
N LEU A 16 5.66 2.11 -21.60
CA LEU A 16 5.79 2.01 -20.14
C LEU A 16 6.47 3.24 -19.51
N LYS A 17 6.13 4.45 -19.96
CA LYS A 17 6.66 5.69 -19.35
C LYS A 17 6.41 5.67 -17.83
N PRO A 18 7.46 5.80 -17.00
CA PRO A 18 7.36 5.50 -15.57
C PRO A 18 6.30 6.34 -14.84
N PHE A 19 6.15 7.61 -15.21
CA PHE A 19 5.14 8.53 -14.67
C PHE A 19 3.69 8.09 -14.97
N LYS A 20 3.41 7.60 -16.19
CA LYS A 20 2.05 7.17 -16.57
C LYS A 20 1.58 5.95 -15.78
N ILE A 21 2.52 5.04 -15.45
CA ILE A 21 2.23 3.87 -14.63
C ILE A 21 1.82 4.30 -13.21
N THR A 22 2.52 5.27 -12.62
CA THR A 22 2.19 5.77 -11.28
C THR A 22 0.79 6.37 -11.24
N ILE A 23 0.43 7.22 -12.20
CA ILE A 23 -0.92 7.78 -12.30
C ILE A 23 -1.96 6.68 -12.44
N HIS A 24 -1.75 5.74 -13.38
CA HIS A 24 -2.66 4.63 -13.59
C HIS A 24 -2.90 3.85 -12.28
N MET A 25 -1.83 3.47 -11.59
CA MET A 25 -1.92 2.70 -10.36
C MET A 25 -2.64 3.46 -9.24
N LEU A 26 -2.32 4.74 -9.03
CA LEU A 26 -2.98 5.55 -7.99
C LEU A 26 -4.50 5.67 -8.26
N ILE A 27 -4.91 5.85 -9.51
CA ILE A 27 -6.33 5.85 -9.89
C ILE A 27 -6.96 4.47 -9.66
N ALA A 28 -6.25 3.38 -9.95
CA ALA A 28 -6.72 2.02 -9.68
C ALA A 28 -6.96 1.81 -8.17
N LEU A 29 -6.02 2.21 -7.32
CA LEU A 29 -6.15 2.13 -5.86
C LEU A 29 -7.32 2.99 -5.37
N PHE A 30 -7.49 4.19 -5.92
CA PHE A 30 -8.62 5.06 -5.59
C PHE A 30 -9.97 4.41 -5.93
N ILE A 31 -10.12 3.89 -7.15
CA ILE A 31 -11.34 3.17 -7.58
C ILE A 31 -11.58 1.94 -6.69
N THR A 32 -10.53 1.19 -6.39
CA THR A 32 -10.62 0.00 -5.51
C THR A 32 -11.09 0.39 -4.11
N SER A 33 -10.60 1.51 -3.58
CA SER A 33 -11.06 2.10 -2.32
C SER A 33 -12.56 2.40 -2.37
N LEU A 34 -13.07 3.02 -3.44
CA LEU A 34 -14.51 3.28 -3.63
C LEU A 34 -15.35 2.00 -3.66
N ILE A 35 -14.83 0.90 -4.24
CA ILE A 35 -15.52 -0.40 -4.20
C ILE A 35 -15.64 -0.90 -2.76
N THR A 36 -14.57 -0.80 -1.97
CA THR A 36 -14.61 -1.21 -0.55
C THR A 36 -15.56 -0.35 0.28
N LEU A 37 -15.71 0.94 -0.04
CA LEU A 37 -16.72 1.82 0.56
C LEU A 37 -18.15 1.36 0.24
N ASN A 38 -18.43 0.97 -1.00
CA ASN A 38 -19.75 0.44 -1.36
C ASN A 38 -20.09 -0.82 -0.58
N ILE A 39 -19.14 -1.74 -0.45
CA ILE A 39 -19.32 -2.98 0.32
C ILE A 39 -19.57 -2.69 1.81
N SER A 40 -18.92 -1.67 2.38
CA SER A 40 -19.10 -1.35 3.80
C SER A 40 -20.47 -0.76 4.12
N PHE A 41 -21.23 -0.24 3.15
CA PHE A 41 -22.60 0.25 3.39
C PHE A 41 -23.58 -0.87 3.74
N PHE A 42 -23.31 -2.09 3.30
CA PHE A 42 -24.14 -3.26 3.58
C PHE A 42 -23.74 -4.00 4.86
N LYS A 43 -22.76 -3.48 5.61
CA LYS A 43 -22.27 -4.10 6.85
C LYS A 43 -22.80 -3.41 8.09
N THR A 44 -23.24 -4.22 9.04
CA THR A 44 -23.56 -3.79 10.40
C THR A 44 -22.47 -4.23 11.36
N LEU A 45 -21.74 -3.28 11.93
CA LEU A 45 -20.78 -3.52 13.01
C LEU A 45 -21.37 -2.95 14.30
N LYS A 46 -21.60 -3.81 15.29
CA LYS A 46 -22.10 -3.41 16.61
C LYS A 46 -20.89 -3.12 17.51
N ILE A 47 -20.64 -1.84 17.78
CA ILE A 47 -19.59 -1.37 18.70
C ILE A 47 -20.22 -0.37 19.67
N GLU A 48 -20.16 -0.66 20.97
CA GLU A 48 -20.88 0.09 22.00
C GLU A 48 -20.21 1.41 22.43
N ASN A 49 -18.90 1.58 22.20
CA ASN A 49 -18.14 2.73 22.74
C ASN A 49 -17.69 3.74 21.67
N LYS A 50 -18.34 4.93 21.64
CA LYS A 50 -18.07 6.02 20.69
C LYS A 50 -16.66 6.63 20.77
N LYS A 51 -16.06 6.78 21.96
CA LYS A 51 -14.72 7.39 22.11
C LYS A 51 -13.63 6.47 21.54
N THR A 52 -13.81 5.18 21.77
CA THR A 52 -12.99 4.09 21.25
C THR A 52 -12.99 4.05 19.72
N ILE A 53 -14.18 4.20 19.10
CA ILE A 53 -14.33 4.30 17.63
C ILE A 53 -13.55 5.47 17.04
N LYS A 54 -13.64 6.68 17.64
CA LYS A 54 -12.96 7.88 17.13
C LYS A 54 -11.43 7.71 17.12
N LYS A 55 -10.86 7.15 18.20
CA LYS A 55 -9.42 6.91 18.29
C LYS A 55 -8.94 5.91 17.25
N PHE A 56 -9.63 4.78 17.12
CA PHE A 56 -9.28 3.75 16.14
C PHE A 56 -9.34 4.29 14.72
N LYS A 57 -10.44 4.98 14.37
CA LYS A 57 -10.63 5.61 13.07
C LYS A 57 -9.51 6.58 12.73
N LEU A 58 -9.08 7.42 13.67
CA LEU A 58 -7.98 8.36 13.46
C LEU A 58 -6.68 7.64 13.11
N ILE A 59 -6.33 6.57 13.84
CA ILE A 59 -5.12 5.78 13.56
C ILE A 59 -5.25 5.09 12.19
N VAL A 60 -6.42 4.59 11.82
CA VAL A 60 -6.63 4.01 10.48
C VAL A 60 -6.41 5.05 9.39
N ILE A 61 -6.95 6.27 9.52
CA ILE A 61 -6.73 7.36 8.55
C ILE A 61 -5.24 7.70 8.44
N LEU A 62 -4.55 7.88 9.58
CA LEU A 62 -3.11 8.15 9.60
C LEU A 62 -2.33 7.03 8.92
N SER A 63 -2.66 5.78 9.22
CA SER A 63 -2.02 4.61 8.62
C SER A 63 -2.20 4.58 7.09
N LEU A 64 -3.37 4.97 6.59
CA LEU A 64 -3.69 4.99 5.16
C LEU A 64 -2.92 6.09 4.43
N ILE A 65 -2.79 7.28 5.04
CA ILE A 65 -1.97 8.38 4.51
C ILE A 65 -0.52 7.94 4.41
N ILE A 66 0.04 7.39 5.49
CA ILE A 66 1.44 6.93 5.53
C ILE A 66 1.67 5.81 4.49
N SER A 67 0.73 4.88 4.34
CA SER A 67 0.83 3.80 3.36
C SER A 67 0.73 4.31 1.93
N THR A 68 -0.11 5.34 1.67
CA THR A 68 -0.18 6.00 0.36
C THR A 68 1.13 6.71 0.03
N THR A 69 1.71 7.44 0.97
CA THR A 69 3.03 8.07 0.82
C THR A 69 4.11 7.02 0.56
N GLN A 70 4.06 5.88 1.26
CA GLN A 70 4.99 4.77 1.05
C GLN A 70 4.89 4.19 -0.37
N ILE A 71 3.66 4.02 -0.89
CA ILE A 71 3.43 3.59 -2.27
C ILE A 71 4.02 4.60 -3.26
N ILE A 72 3.84 5.91 -3.02
CA ILE A 72 4.41 6.96 -3.87
C ILE A 72 5.95 6.85 -3.90
N PHE A 73 6.61 6.76 -2.74
CA PHE A 73 8.07 6.58 -2.69
C PHE A 73 8.51 5.27 -3.34
N GLY A 74 7.78 4.18 -3.11
CA GLY A 74 8.05 2.88 -3.74
C GLY A 74 7.97 2.96 -5.26
N THR A 75 7.01 3.72 -5.81
CA THR A 75 6.97 3.96 -7.26
C THR A 75 8.18 4.73 -7.74
N GLN A 76 8.67 5.74 -7.02
CA GLN A 76 9.86 6.51 -7.44
C GLN A 76 11.12 5.63 -7.48
N VAL A 77 11.28 4.74 -6.49
CA VAL A 77 12.35 3.71 -6.50
C VAL A 77 12.20 2.82 -7.72
N ARG A 78 11.00 2.28 -7.96
CA ARG A 78 10.70 1.42 -9.11
C ARG A 78 11.03 2.10 -10.44
N GLN A 79 10.60 3.35 -10.63
CA GLN A 79 10.84 4.12 -11.85
C GLN A 79 12.35 4.25 -12.13
N PHE A 80 13.15 4.53 -11.10
CA PHE A 80 14.60 4.65 -11.24
C PHE A 80 15.27 3.31 -11.54
N ILE A 81 14.81 2.21 -10.91
CA ILE A 81 15.26 0.86 -11.23
C ILE A 81 14.95 0.49 -12.68
N ASP A 82 13.75 0.83 -13.17
CA ASP A 82 13.34 0.58 -14.55
C ASP A 82 14.22 1.36 -15.54
N GLU A 83 14.64 2.59 -15.20
CA GLU A 83 15.60 3.39 -15.98
C GLU A 83 17.00 2.76 -15.99
N LEU A 84 17.52 2.35 -14.83
CA LEU A 84 18.81 1.67 -14.72
C LEU A 84 18.85 0.37 -15.53
N SER A 85 17.74 -0.38 -15.55
CA SER A 85 17.62 -1.63 -16.30
C SER A 85 17.76 -1.48 -17.82
N LYS A 86 17.62 -0.25 -18.34
CA LYS A 86 17.78 0.10 -19.77
C LYS A 86 19.03 0.92 -20.05
N SER A 87 19.87 1.13 -19.03
CA SER A 87 21.10 1.93 -19.09
C SER A 87 22.34 1.03 -19.23
N ILE A 88 23.52 1.65 -19.31
CA ILE A 88 24.81 0.95 -19.28
C ILE A 88 25.00 0.08 -18.03
N PHE A 89 24.24 0.35 -16.95
CA PHE A 89 24.30 -0.39 -15.68
C PHE A 89 23.40 -1.65 -15.65
N GLN A 90 22.79 -2.04 -16.77
CA GLN A 90 21.84 -3.17 -16.82
C GLN A 90 22.42 -4.47 -16.23
N ASN A 91 23.71 -4.72 -16.43
CA ASN A 91 24.40 -5.93 -15.96
C ASN A 91 24.96 -5.81 -14.54
N ASN A 92 24.89 -4.62 -13.92
CA ASN A 92 25.48 -4.32 -12.61
C ASN A 92 24.39 -4.10 -11.55
N ARG A 93 23.56 -5.12 -11.32
CA ARG A 93 22.39 -5.00 -10.43
C ARG A 93 22.75 -4.71 -8.98
N GLU A 94 23.93 -5.15 -8.56
CA GLU A 94 24.52 -4.86 -7.25
C GLU A 94 24.71 -3.35 -7.01
N LEU A 95 24.89 -2.55 -8.06
CA LEU A 95 25.06 -1.10 -7.95
C LEU A 95 23.73 -0.34 -7.92
N TRP A 96 22.61 -0.97 -8.28
CA TRP A 96 21.36 -0.25 -8.53
C TRP A 96 20.84 0.48 -7.30
N LEU A 97 20.84 -0.16 -6.13
CA LEU A 97 20.34 0.47 -4.90
C LEU A 97 21.21 1.65 -4.48
N ASN A 98 22.53 1.55 -4.65
CA ASN A 98 23.46 2.64 -4.38
C ASN A 98 23.19 3.83 -5.31
N LEU A 99 22.88 3.57 -6.58
CA LEU A 99 22.54 4.61 -7.56
C LEU A 99 21.16 5.23 -7.28
N VAL A 100 20.19 4.45 -6.79
CA VAL A 100 18.88 4.99 -6.34
C VAL A 100 19.08 5.93 -5.13
N GLY A 101 20.03 5.58 -4.25
CA GLY A 101 20.47 6.40 -3.13
C GLY A 101 19.32 6.80 -2.20
N LEU A 102 19.19 8.10 -1.96
CA LEU A 102 18.27 8.67 -0.97
C LEU A 102 16.80 8.26 -1.17
N ARG A 103 16.35 8.01 -2.40
CA ARG A 103 14.96 7.58 -2.67
C ARG A 103 14.66 6.22 -2.04
N PHE A 104 15.62 5.31 -2.08
CA PHE A 104 15.51 3.99 -1.47
C PHE A 104 15.54 4.09 0.06
N GLU A 105 16.44 4.89 0.61
CA GLU A 105 16.57 5.11 2.06
C GLU A 105 15.30 5.71 2.68
N VAL A 106 14.70 6.69 2.01
CA VAL A 106 13.41 7.30 2.43
C VAL A 106 12.28 6.28 2.35
N HIS A 107 12.18 5.51 1.26
CA HIS A 107 11.20 4.44 1.12
C HIS A 107 11.34 3.36 2.21
N ARG A 108 12.57 2.93 2.52
CA ARG A 108 12.83 1.96 3.59
C ARG A 108 12.40 2.51 4.96
N SER A 109 12.70 3.78 5.23
CA SER A 109 12.35 4.45 6.48
C SER A 109 10.83 4.56 6.66
N PHE A 110 10.10 4.89 5.60
CA PHE A 110 8.64 4.91 5.62
C PHE A 110 8.02 3.50 5.76
N ALA A 111 8.67 2.44 5.26
CA ALA A 111 8.23 1.06 5.51
C ALA A 111 8.20 0.73 7.02
N ILE A 112 9.22 1.20 7.77
CA ILE A 112 9.28 1.04 9.22
C ILE A 112 8.14 1.83 9.89
N LEU A 113 7.85 3.04 9.41
CA LEU A 113 6.74 3.84 9.92
C LEU A 113 5.38 3.17 9.67
N VAL A 114 5.18 2.57 8.49
CA VAL A 114 3.99 1.76 8.17
C VAL A 114 3.87 0.59 9.16
N LEU A 115 4.96 -0.13 9.42
CA LEU A 115 4.97 -1.25 10.37
C LEU A 115 4.56 -0.79 11.78
N ILE A 116 5.17 0.27 12.29
CA ILE A 116 4.91 0.80 13.64
C ILE A 116 3.44 1.22 13.79
N VAL A 117 2.91 1.97 12.83
CA VAL A 117 1.53 2.47 12.91
C VAL A 117 0.52 1.31 12.85
N ASN A 118 0.82 0.27 12.07
CA ASN A 118 -0.05 -0.90 11.98
C ASN A 118 0.10 -1.84 13.20
N LEU A 119 1.26 -1.90 13.85
CA LEU A 119 1.41 -2.53 15.16
C LEU A 119 0.51 -1.85 16.20
N ILE A 120 0.43 -0.52 16.18
CA ILE A 120 -0.50 0.23 17.03
C ILE A 120 -1.95 -0.16 16.71
N LEU A 121 -2.31 -0.34 15.43
CA LEU A 121 -3.65 -0.81 15.05
C LEU A 121 -3.96 -2.22 15.58
N VAL A 122 -3.02 -3.16 15.48
CA VAL A 122 -3.17 -4.52 16.04
C VAL A 122 -3.35 -4.45 17.56
N TYR A 123 -2.53 -3.65 18.25
CA TYR A 123 -2.64 -3.44 19.69
C TYR A 123 -3.99 -2.86 20.09
N LEU A 124 -4.48 -1.83 19.37
CA LEU A 124 -5.79 -1.25 19.63
C LEU A 124 -6.93 -2.23 19.32
N ASN A 125 -6.83 -3.01 18.25
CA ASN A 125 -7.79 -4.06 17.91
C ASN A 125 -7.97 -5.06 19.06
N TYR A 126 -6.85 -5.50 19.65
CA TYR A 126 -6.83 -6.39 20.82
C TYR A 126 -7.35 -5.69 22.10
N LYS A 127 -6.76 -4.55 22.47
CA LYS A 127 -7.08 -3.82 23.71
C LYS A 127 -8.54 -3.42 23.79
N MET A 128 -9.13 -3.06 22.65
CA MET A 128 -10.52 -2.60 22.55
C MET A 128 -11.49 -3.72 22.24
N LYS A 129 -11.03 -4.99 22.19
CA LYS A 129 -11.82 -6.19 21.91
C LYS A 129 -12.66 -6.07 20.63
N LEU A 130 -12.11 -5.42 19.61
CA LEU A 130 -12.80 -5.22 18.33
C LEU A 130 -12.85 -6.49 17.49
N ASN A 131 -11.93 -7.44 17.73
CA ASN A 131 -11.85 -8.76 17.09
C ASN A 131 -11.91 -8.70 15.55
N LEU A 132 -11.32 -7.66 14.95
CA LEU A 132 -11.34 -7.47 13.51
C LEU A 132 -10.32 -8.40 12.85
N PHE A 133 -10.80 -9.47 12.22
CA PHE A 133 -9.94 -10.40 11.48
C PHE A 133 -9.13 -9.69 10.38
N LYS A 134 -9.71 -8.67 9.73
CA LYS A 134 -9.04 -7.85 8.69
C LYS A 134 -7.76 -7.19 9.18
N VAL A 135 -7.69 -6.76 10.44
CA VAL A 135 -6.48 -6.11 11.01
C VAL A 135 -5.34 -7.13 11.11
N ASN A 136 -5.66 -8.38 11.46
CA ASN A 136 -4.66 -9.45 11.54
C ASN A 136 -4.16 -9.82 10.14
N ILE A 137 -5.06 -9.95 9.16
CA ILE A 137 -4.67 -10.17 7.76
C ILE A 137 -3.79 -9.01 7.25
N LEU A 138 -4.19 -7.76 7.51
CA LEU A 138 -3.42 -6.57 7.13
C LEU A 138 -1.98 -6.65 7.63
N PHE A 139 -1.80 -7.05 8.89
CA PHE A 139 -0.48 -7.20 9.49
C PHE A 139 0.36 -8.30 8.83
N VAL A 140 -0.26 -9.43 8.47
CA VAL A 140 0.43 -10.50 7.70
C VAL A 140 0.93 -9.98 6.35
N PHE A 141 0.11 -9.22 5.61
CA PHE A 141 0.54 -8.63 4.34
C PHE A 141 1.66 -7.60 4.50
N ILE A 142 1.70 -6.84 5.60
CA ILE A 142 2.84 -5.95 5.91
C ILE A 142 4.14 -6.75 6.07
N LEU A 143 4.09 -7.89 6.75
CA LEU A 143 5.26 -8.75 6.89
C LEU A 143 5.72 -9.32 5.54
N ILE A 144 4.78 -9.73 4.68
CA ILE A 144 5.08 -10.17 3.31
C ILE A 144 5.69 -9.04 2.48
N GLU A 145 5.19 -7.82 2.61
CA GLU A 145 5.72 -6.64 1.93
C GLU A 145 7.15 -6.32 2.35
N ILE A 146 7.43 -6.34 3.66
CA ILE A 146 8.78 -6.15 4.19
C ILE A 146 9.69 -7.26 3.69
N PHE A 147 9.24 -8.52 3.73
CA PHE A 147 10.00 -9.65 3.25
C PHE A 147 10.35 -9.51 1.76
N THR A 148 9.37 -9.19 0.90
CA THR A 148 9.61 -9.00 -0.53
C THR A 148 10.54 -7.81 -0.80
N GLY A 149 10.43 -6.72 -0.05
CA GLY A 149 11.35 -5.59 -0.09
C GLY A 149 12.79 -5.96 0.29
N ILE A 150 12.96 -6.75 1.37
CA ILE A 150 14.27 -7.29 1.78
C ILE A 150 14.84 -8.17 0.67
N VAL A 151 14.06 -9.09 0.11
CA VAL A 151 14.53 -9.95 -0.99
C VAL A 151 15.01 -9.11 -2.19
N MET A 152 14.26 -8.07 -2.57
CA MET A 152 14.71 -7.18 -3.64
C MET A 152 16.01 -6.44 -3.28
N SER A 153 16.17 -6.05 -2.02
CA SER A 153 17.36 -5.33 -1.55
C SER A 153 18.63 -6.18 -1.57
N TYR A 154 18.54 -7.48 -1.25
CA TYR A 154 19.72 -8.34 -1.09
C TYR A 154 20.02 -9.21 -2.31
N PHE A 155 19.03 -9.50 -3.15
CA PHE A 155 19.17 -10.43 -4.28
C PHE A 155 19.16 -9.73 -5.65
N GLY A 156 19.58 -8.47 -5.72
CA GLY A 156 19.73 -7.72 -6.97
C GLY A 156 18.41 -7.53 -7.72
N ILE A 157 17.33 -7.24 -6.98
CA ILE A 157 15.98 -6.97 -7.49
C ILE A 157 15.52 -8.06 -8.49
N PRO A 158 15.20 -9.28 -8.02
CA PRO A 158 14.72 -10.34 -8.89
C PRO A 158 13.44 -9.91 -9.61
N LYS A 159 13.35 -10.20 -10.92
CA LYS A 159 12.26 -9.73 -11.80
C LYS A 159 10.85 -10.05 -11.28
N LEU A 160 10.68 -11.18 -10.59
CA LEU A 160 9.38 -11.61 -10.04
C LEU A 160 8.99 -10.86 -8.76
N PHE A 161 9.96 -10.40 -7.96
CA PHE A 161 9.65 -9.79 -6.67
C PHE A 161 9.12 -8.35 -6.81
N GLN A 162 9.51 -7.64 -7.88
CA GLN A 162 9.01 -6.29 -8.16
C GLN A 162 7.48 -6.26 -8.40
N PRO A 163 6.87 -7.09 -9.27
CA PRO A 163 5.42 -7.14 -9.42
C PRO A 163 4.72 -7.77 -8.20
N LEU A 164 5.32 -8.75 -7.53
CA LEU A 164 4.74 -9.34 -6.31
C LEU A 164 4.60 -8.31 -5.20
N HIS A 165 5.64 -7.52 -4.95
CA HIS A 165 5.61 -6.41 -3.98
C HIS A 165 4.49 -5.42 -4.32
N LEU A 166 4.33 -5.06 -5.60
CA LEU A 166 3.23 -4.17 -6.01
C LEU A 166 1.83 -4.76 -5.75
N ILE A 167 1.65 -6.05 -6.04
CA ILE A 167 0.39 -6.76 -5.81
C ILE A 167 0.07 -6.77 -4.32
N PHE A 168 1.03 -7.14 -3.46
CA PHE A 168 0.84 -7.20 -2.02
C PHE A 168 0.61 -5.81 -1.42
N ALA A 169 1.32 -4.77 -1.87
CA ALA A 169 1.04 -3.37 -1.52
C ALA A 169 -0.41 -2.97 -1.86
N SER A 170 -0.91 -3.39 -3.04
CA SER A 170 -2.28 -3.07 -3.46
C SER A 170 -3.35 -3.80 -2.63
N ILE A 171 -3.10 -5.05 -2.24
CA ILE A 171 -3.98 -5.83 -1.36
C ILE A 171 -4.01 -5.21 0.04
N LEU A 172 -2.84 -4.88 0.59
CA LEU A 172 -2.68 -4.20 1.87
C LEU A 172 -3.50 -2.91 1.88
N PHE A 173 -3.31 -2.04 0.88
CA PHE A 173 -4.05 -0.78 0.75
C PHE A 173 -5.57 -1.02 0.71
N THR A 174 -6.02 -2.03 -0.05
CA THR A 174 -7.44 -2.37 -0.18
C THR A 174 -8.05 -2.83 1.14
N ILE A 175 -7.34 -3.69 1.89
CA ILE A 175 -7.79 -4.15 3.22
C ILE A 175 -7.87 -2.96 4.19
N GLN A 176 -6.86 -2.09 4.17
CA GLN A 176 -6.78 -0.93 5.03
C GLN A 176 -7.90 0.09 4.75
N SER A 177 -8.18 0.38 3.47
CA SER A 177 -9.35 1.16 3.04
C SER A 177 -10.65 0.55 3.52
N SER A 178 -10.79 -0.77 3.38
CA SER A 178 -12.00 -1.47 3.81
C SER A 178 -12.23 -1.36 5.33
N ILE A 179 -11.17 -1.44 6.14
CA ILE A 179 -11.25 -1.20 7.60
C ILE A 179 -11.70 0.24 7.87
N LEU A 180 -11.17 1.24 7.16
CA LEU A 180 -11.57 2.63 7.34
C LEU A 180 -13.07 2.83 7.11
N PHE A 181 -13.60 2.32 6.00
CA PHE A 181 -14.99 2.54 5.63
C PHE A 181 -15.98 1.76 6.50
N ASP A 182 -15.60 0.55 6.95
CA ASP A 182 -16.34 -0.18 7.97
C ASP A 182 -16.57 0.69 9.23
N PHE A 183 -15.58 1.50 9.65
CA PHE A 183 -15.70 2.40 10.80
C PHE A 183 -16.36 3.75 10.51
N ILE A 184 -16.33 4.23 9.27
CA ILE A 184 -17.04 5.44 8.86
C ILE A 184 -18.56 5.22 8.91
N ASN A 185 -19.04 4.07 8.43
CA ASN A 185 -20.47 3.80 8.36
C ASN A 185 -21.12 3.59 9.73
N ILE A 186 -20.41 3.01 10.69
CA ILE A 186 -20.87 2.92 12.09
C ILE A 186 -21.18 4.30 12.67
N SER A 187 -20.36 5.31 12.34
CA SER A 187 -20.54 6.65 12.90
C SER A 187 -21.77 7.41 12.37
N LYS A 188 -22.42 6.92 11.30
CA LYS A 188 -23.60 7.52 10.67
C LYS A 188 -24.93 6.83 11.01
N SER A 189 -24.90 5.62 11.54
CA SER A 189 -26.09 4.80 11.79
C SER A 189 -26.70 4.99 13.19
N TYR A 190 -26.31 6.05 13.89
CA TYR A 190 -26.80 6.51 15.19
C TYR A 190 -27.03 8.01 15.13
#